data_AF-A0A9E1GY76-F1
#
_entry.id   AF-A0A9E1GY76-F1
#
_cell.length_a   1.000
_cell.length_b   1.000
_cell.length_c   1.000
_cell.angle_alpha   90.00
_cell.angle_beta   90.00
_cell.angle_gamma   90.00
#
_symmetry.space_group_name_H-M   'P 1'
#
loop_
_entity.id
_entity.type
_entity.pdbx_description
1 polymer ?
#
loop_
_entity_poly.entity_id
_entity_poly.type
_entity_poly.pdbx_seq_one_letter_code
_entity_poly.pdbx_strand_id
1 'polypeptide(L)'
;MHKKTLQNLFCYRKREEVLAEIQSSWKLNDLFISWNEEQKEAFLDICTGQRGVKILFDSFFKEVFNPEYNPQRLSRLLSLLLKKKVRVLKVLPNDTTRITVEPSFLITDIVVEFENGSIANIEVQKIGYRFPGERAACYSADLLLRQYKRVKDRDSQNFNYKNIRPVHVIVFFEHSPKEFHAFPDTYLHSFHAVSDTKLEMNLLQNFLFVPLDIFHKTMENKDINTELEAWLTFLSTDDPEQIYNLIRKFPIFRDMYEDIFQLCQNTEKVMNMYSKELAQLDHNTAEYMVDEMQKDLDKARNIIQKKDDELKLKENTIQSQNDELKLKEDTIQSQNDKLAKAYALIEQLQNT
;
A
#
# COMPACT_ATOMS: atom_id res chain seq x y z
N MET A 1 33.02 22.63 12.92
CA MET A 1 31.89 22.17 12.08
C MET A 1 30.61 22.48 12.85
N HIS A 2 29.82 23.48 12.43
CA HIS A 2 28.49 23.66 13.01
C HIS A 2 27.65 22.43 12.66
N LYS A 3 27.05 21.79 13.68
CA LYS A 3 26.17 20.62 13.51
C LYS A 3 25.01 21.06 12.60
N LYS A 4 24.78 20.37 11.49
CA LYS A 4 23.65 20.64 10.58
C LYS A 4 22.36 20.23 11.29
N THR A 5 21.78 21.15 12.06
CA THR A 5 20.57 20.89 12.84
C THR A 5 19.43 21.77 12.31
N LEU A 6 18.22 21.23 12.31
CA LEU A 6 17.02 21.99 11.94
C LEU A 6 16.81 23.18 12.87
N GLN A 7 17.26 23.06 14.13
CA GLN A 7 17.30 24.13 15.13
C GLN A 7 18.07 25.38 14.67
N ASN A 8 18.94 25.28 13.67
CA ASN A 8 19.62 26.44 13.08
C ASN A 8 18.78 27.13 11.99
N LEU A 9 17.77 26.47 11.45
CA LEU A 9 16.93 26.97 10.36
C LEU A 9 15.58 27.51 10.85
N PHE A 10 15.04 26.94 11.93
CA PHE A 10 13.73 27.26 12.48
C PHE A 10 13.77 27.46 14.00
N CYS A 11 12.81 28.21 14.52
CA CYS A 11 12.61 28.37 15.96
C CYS A 11 11.88 27.15 16.51
N TYR A 12 12.49 26.47 17.47
CA TYR A 12 11.89 25.35 18.19
C TYR A 12 11.69 25.64 19.66
N ARG A 13 10.73 24.94 20.24
CA ARG A 13 10.48 24.96 21.68
C ARG A 13 11.43 24.03 22.39
N LYS A 14 11.68 24.32 23.67
CA LYS A 14 12.44 23.40 24.52
C LYS A 14 11.56 22.22 24.93
N ARG A 15 12.20 21.09 25.20
CA ARG A 15 11.51 19.86 25.58
C ARG A 15 10.70 20.06 26.88
N GLU A 16 11.26 20.78 27.83
CA GLU A 16 10.64 21.09 29.11
C GLU A 16 9.39 21.96 28.94
N GLU A 17 9.38 22.89 27.98
CA GLU A 17 8.24 23.75 27.67
C GLU A 17 7.08 22.92 27.10
N VAL A 18 7.40 22.01 26.16
CA VAL A 18 6.41 21.09 25.57
C VAL A 18 5.78 20.22 26.65
N LEU A 19 6.60 19.61 27.51
CA LEU A 19 6.14 18.74 28.59
C LEU A 19 5.30 19.51 29.62
N ALA A 20 5.71 20.72 29.99
CA ALA A 20 4.96 21.55 30.92
C ALA A 20 3.56 21.91 30.37
N GLU A 21 3.46 22.22 29.09
CA GLU A 21 2.18 22.49 28.43
C GLU A 21 1.26 21.24 28.44
N ILE A 22 1.82 20.07 28.10
CA ILE A 22 1.08 18.80 28.14
C ILE A 22 0.57 18.53 29.56
N GLN A 23 1.44 18.65 30.57
CA GLN A 23 1.12 18.39 31.97
C GLN A 23 0.12 19.40 32.55
N SER A 24 0.06 20.62 32.01
CA SER A 24 -0.89 21.64 32.44
C SER A 24 -2.35 21.32 32.05
N SER A 25 -2.55 20.45 31.06
CA SER A 25 -3.88 20.03 30.58
C SER A 25 -4.11 18.56 30.88
N TRP A 26 -5.10 18.25 31.71
CA TRP A 26 -5.43 16.87 32.05
C TRP A 26 -5.70 16.00 30.81
N LYS A 27 -6.35 16.57 29.77
CA LYS A 27 -6.65 15.86 28.51
C LYS A 27 -5.40 15.52 27.73
N LEU A 28 -4.48 16.47 27.60
CA LEU A 28 -3.22 16.27 26.88
C LEU A 28 -2.33 15.29 27.64
N ASN A 29 -2.26 15.43 28.96
CA ASN A 29 -1.47 14.53 29.80
C ASN A 29 -1.98 13.09 29.75
N ASP A 30 -3.30 12.88 29.82
CA ASP A 30 -3.92 11.55 29.71
C ASP A 30 -3.62 10.91 28.34
N LEU A 31 -3.78 11.67 27.26
CA LEU A 31 -3.43 11.24 25.91
C LEU A 31 -1.94 10.90 25.79
N PHE A 32 -1.05 11.74 26.31
CA PHE A 32 0.39 11.51 26.28
C PHE A 32 0.79 10.26 27.05
N ILE A 33 0.17 10.00 28.21
CA ILE A 33 0.44 8.80 29.02
C ILE A 33 -0.02 7.53 28.30
N SER A 34 -1.10 7.60 27.50
CA SER A 34 -1.61 6.46 26.73
C SER A 34 -0.65 5.96 25.66
N TRP A 35 0.27 6.82 25.20
CA TRP A 35 1.29 6.46 24.22
C TRP A 35 2.40 5.62 24.85
N ASN A 36 3.04 4.77 24.03
CA ASN A 36 4.25 4.07 24.43
C ASN A 36 5.47 5.01 24.43
N GLU A 37 6.58 4.59 25.03
CA GLU A 37 7.78 5.44 25.16
C GLU A 37 8.37 5.87 23.81
N GLU A 38 8.36 4.99 22.80
CA GLU A 38 8.87 5.32 21.46
C GLU A 38 8.01 6.42 20.81
N GLN A 39 6.69 6.34 20.92
CA GLN A 39 5.75 7.33 20.41
C GLN A 39 5.93 8.68 21.12
N LYS A 40 6.12 8.68 22.45
CA LYS A 40 6.38 9.89 23.25
C LYS A 40 7.68 10.57 22.82
N GLU A 41 8.76 9.81 22.72
CA GLU A 41 10.06 10.35 22.29
C GLU A 41 9.99 10.91 20.87
N ALA A 42 9.41 10.17 19.93
CA ALA A 42 9.25 10.64 18.55
C ALA A 42 8.45 11.94 18.45
N PHE A 43 7.36 12.07 19.23
CA PHE A 43 6.57 13.30 19.30
C PHE A 43 7.39 14.49 19.83
N LEU A 44 8.12 14.29 20.93
CA LEU A 44 8.94 15.34 21.52
C LEU A 44 10.10 15.75 20.62
N ASP A 45 10.73 14.79 19.94
CA ASP A 45 11.80 15.05 18.98
C ASP A 45 11.32 15.90 17.80
N ILE A 46 10.10 15.65 17.31
CA ILE A 46 9.43 16.47 16.30
C ILE A 46 9.22 17.90 16.81
N CYS A 47 8.60 18.07 17.98
CA CYS A 47 8.27 19.39 18.52
C CYS A 47 9.52 20.22 18.87
N THR A 48 10.65 19.56 19.13
CA THR A 48 11.92 20.22 19.52
C THR A 48 12.93 20.31 18.37
N GLY A 49 12.58 19.81 17.18
CA GLY A 49 13.43 19.87 15.99
C GLY A 49 14.64 18.94 16.01
N GLN A 50 14.62 17.93 16.89
CA GLN A 50 15.58 16.83 16.86
C GLN A 50 15.28 15.86 15.73
N ARG A 51 14.03 15.80 15.26
CA ARG A 51 13.60 15.06 14.08
C ARG A 51 12.64 15.91 13.23
N GLY A 52 12.62 15.67 11.93
CA GLY A 52 11.59 16.21 11.04
C GLY A 52 10.24 15.54 11.24
N VAL A 53 9.20 16.15 10.69
CA VAL A 53 7.87 15.52 10.62
C VAL A 53 7.81 14.55 9.44
N LYS A 54 7.17 13.40 9.64
CA LYS A 54 6.78 12.51 8.55
C LYS A 54 5.64 13.11 7.74
N ILE A 55 5.95 13.68 6.58
CA ILE A 55 4.99 14.40 5.73
C ILE A 55 3.84 13.51 5.24
N LEU A 56 4.10 12.21 5.09
CA LEU A 56 3.12 11.23 4.59
C LEU A 56 1.97 10.95 5.56
N PHE A 57 2.06 11.38 6.81
CA PHE A 57 0.95 11.33 7.77
C PHE A 57 -0.22 12.17 7.27
N ASP A 58 -1.45 11.64 7.36
CA ASP A 58 -2.66 12.20 6.74
C ASP A 58 -2.85 13.67 7.08
N SER A 59 -2.76 13.97 8.36
CA SER A 59 -2.97 15.31 8.90
C SER A 59 -1.93 16.30 8.38
N PHE A 60 -0.65 15.91 8.33
CA PHE A 60 0.42 16.77 7.87
C PHE A 60 0.42 16.91 6.34
N PHE A 61 0.20 15.82 5.62
CA PHE A 61 0.07 15.84 4.16
C PHE A 61 -1.06 16.77 3.76
N LYS A 62 -2.24 16.62 4.36
CA LYS A 62 -3.39 17.47 4.08
C LYS A 62 -3.14 18.93 4.45
N GLU A 63 -2.48 19.23 5.56
CA GLU A 63 -2.18 20.63 5.92
C GLU A 63 -1.21 21.27 4.91
N VAL A 64 -0.14 20.55 4.53
CA VAL A 64 0.90 21.06 3.60
C VAL A 64 0.35 21.22 2.19
N PHE A 65 -0.43 20.25 1.72
CA PHE A 65 -0.94 20.18 0.35
C PHE A 65 -2.37 20.68 0.20
N ASN A 66 -2.96 21.30 1.23
CA ASN A 66 -4.32 21.81 1.16
C ASN A 66 -4.46 22.81 -0.01
N PRO A 67 -5.24 22.50 -1.06
CA PRO A 67 -5.39 23.39 -2.20
C PRO A 67 -6.12 24.69 -1.89
N GLU A 68 -6.82 24.80 -0.75
CA GLU A 68 -7.48 26.03 -0.32
C GLU A 68 -6.47 27.07 0.18
N TYR A 69 -5.42 26.63 0.88
CA TYR A 69 -4.37 27.51 1.39
C TYR A 69 -3.24 27.71 0.36
N ASN A 70 -2.79 26.62 -0.26
CA ASN A 70 -1.61 26.60 -1.12
C ASN A 70 -1.80 25.70 -2.37
N PRO A 71 -2.66 26.09 -3.33
CA PRO A 71 -2.98 25.27 -4.51
C PRO A 71 -1.77 24.98 -5.41
N GLN A 72 -0.71 25.78 -5.32
CA GLN A 72 0.49 25.63 -6.13
C GLN A 72 1.35 24.43 -5.72
N ARG A 73 1.36 24.04 -4.43
CA ARG A 73 2.21 22.94 -3.93
C ARG A 73 1.82 21.61 -4.57
N LEU A 74 0.56 21.23 -4.41
CA LEU A 74 0.05 19.99 -4.99
C LEU A 74 0.09 20.03 -6.53
N SER A 75 -0.25 21.18 -7.14
CA SER A 75 -0.14 21.34 -8.60
C SER A 75 1.28 21.12 -9.12
N ARG A 76 2.30 21.62 -8.40
CA ARG A 76 3.71 21.48 -8.78
C ARG A 76 4.18 20.03 -8.67
N LEU A 77 3.92 19.38 -7.53
CA LEU A 77 4.23 17.97 -7.31
C LEU A 77 3.61 17.09 -8.41
N LEU A 78 2.31 17.24 -8.65
CA LEU A 78 1.59 16.45 -9.66
C LEU A 78 2.07 16.74 -11.08
N SER A 79 2.50 17.97 -11.36
CA SER A 79 3.06 18.32 -12.68
C SER A 79 4.36 17.58 -12.97
N LEU A 80 5.22 17.45 -11.95
CA LEU A 80 6.49 16.74 -12.05
C LEU A 80 6.25 15.23 -12.20
N LEU A 81 5.37 14.67 -11.38
CA LEU A 81 5.03 13.25 -11.40
C LEU A 81 4.40 12.79 -12.73
N LEU A 82 3.46 13.57 -13.26
CA LEU A 82 2.77 13.28 -14.51
C LEU A 82 3.56 13.73 -15.76
N LYS A 83 4.74 14.35 -15.57
CA LYS A 83 5.58 14.93 -16.64
C LYS A 83 4.80 15.87 -17.57
N LYS A 84 3.81 16.57 -17.02
CA LYS A 84 2.90 17.47 -17.74
C LYS A 84 2.44 18.57 -16.81
N LYS A 85 2.37 19.81 -17.30
CA LYS A 85 1.83 20.93 -16.53
C LYS A 85 0.35 20.65 -16.18
N VAL A 86 0.05 20.53 -14.89
CA VAL A 86 -1.30 20.42 -14.34
C VAL A 86 -1.52 21.50 -13.29
N ARG A 87 -2.77 21.92 -13.13
CA ARG A 87 -3.19 22.83 -12.07
C ARG A 87 -4.42 22.26 -11.39
N VAL A 88 -4.34 22.12 -10.08
CA VAL A 88 -5.44 21.70 -9.21
C VAL A 88 -6.42 22.86 -9.09
N LEU A 89 -7.68 22.60 -9.46
CA LEU A 89 -8.78 23.54 -9.36
C LEU A 89 -9.41 23.51 -7.97
N LYS A 90 -9.72 22.31 -7.47
CA LYS A 90 -10.33 22.10 -6.15
C LYS A 90 -10.20 20.65 -5.68
N VAL A 91 -10.35 20.46 -4.37
CA VAL A 91 -10.58 19.15 -3.76
C VAL A 91 -12.04 18.75 -3.99
N LEU A 92 -12.28 17.47 -4.29
CA LEU A 92 -13.60 16.89 -4.37
C LEU A 92 -13.91 16.16 -3.06
N PRO A 93 -15.17 16.21 -2.57
CA PRO A 93 -15.53 15.43 -1.41
C PRO A 93 -15.34 13.93 -1.69
N ASN A 94 -14.83 13.21 -0.70
CA ASN A 94 -14.79 11.76 -0.75
C ASN A 94 -16.23 11.26 -0.60
N ASP A 95 -16.85 10.78 -1.69
CA ASP A 95 -18.18 10.14 -1.58
C ASP A 95 -18.08 8.96 -0.61
N THR A 96 -18.92 8.99 0.43
CA THR A 96 -19.00 7.97 1.49
C THR A 96 -19.53 6.63 0.98
N THR A 97 -20.02 6.58 -0.27
CA THR A 97 -20.41 5.37 -0.98
C THR A 97 -19.20 4.77 -1.71
N ARG A 98 -18.10 4.52 -0.99
CA ARG A 98 -17.07 3.62 -1.53
C ARG A 98 -17.76 2.29 -1.85
N ILE A 99 -17.54 1.78 -3.06
CA ILE A 99 -18.05 0.47 -3.48
C ILE A 99 -17.55 -0.64 -2.53
N THR A 100 -16.43 -0.40 -1.85
CA THR A 100 -15.84 -1.28 -0.85
C THR A 100 -16.25 -0.86 0.57
N VAL A 101 -16.89 -1.79 1.29
CA VAL A 101 -17.28 -1.66 2.72
C VAL A 101 -16.08 -1.83 3.67
N GLU A 102 -14.92 -2.24 3.14
CA GLU A 102 -13.73 -2.52 3.93
C GLU A 102 -13.00 -1.25 4.37
N PRO A 103 -12.50 -1.20 5.61
CA PRO A 103 -11.60 -0.14 6.02
C PRO A 103 -10.35 -0.17 5.12
N SER A 104 -9.99 1.00 4.61
CA SER A 104 -8.81 1.12 3.75
C SER A 104 -7.59 1.39 4.63
N PHE A 105 -6.50 0.64 4.44
CA PHE A 105 -5.22 0.90 5.11
C PHE A 105 -4.45 2.07 4.47
N LEU A 106 -5.23 2.91 3.82
CA LEU A 106 -4.82 4.18 3.28
C LEU A 106 -4.80 5.15 4.44
N ILE A 107 -3.67 5.84 4.60
CA ILE A 107 -3.56 6.89 5.62
C ILE A 107 -4.10 8.19 5.02
N THR A 108 -3.69 8.50 3.79
CA THR A 108 -4.06 9.76 3.11
C THR A 108 -4.82 9.52 1.81
N ASP A 109 -5.99 10.15 1.68
CA ASP A 109 -6.84 10.12 0.48
C ASP A 109 -7.26 11.54 0.08
N ILE A 110 -6.81 12.03 -1.07
CA ILE A 110 -7.22 13.34 -1.60
C ILE A 110 -7.62 13.20 -3.06
N VAL A 111 -8.92 13.38 -3.33
CA VAL A 111 -9.45 13.47 -4.69
C VAL A 111 -9.46 14.93 -5.14
N VAL A 112 -8.84 15.23 -6.28
CA VAL A 112 -8.77 16.59 -6.85
C VAL A 112 -9.26 16.64 -8.29
N GLU A 113 -9.79 17.80 -8.68
CA GLU A 113 -10.09 18.13 -10.07
C GLU A 113 -9.01 19.07 -10.63
N PHE A 114 -8.52 18.76 -11.83
CA PHE A 114 -7.62 19.63 -12.58
C PHE A 114 -8.38 20.64 -13.45
N GLU A 115 -7.74 21.73 -13.84
CA GLU A 115 -8.33 22.75 -14.73
C GLU A 115 -8.81 22.19 -16.08
N ASN A 116 -8.16 21.13 -16.59
CA ASN A 116 -8.57 20.47 -17.84
C ASN A 116 -9.78 19.53 -17.66
N GLY A 117 -10.33 19.43 -16.43
CA GLY A 117 -11.46 18.60 -16.05
C GLY A 117 -11.10 17.16 -15.69
N SER A 118 -9.84 16.74 -15.78
CA SER A 118 -9.40 15.42 -15.27
C SER A 118 -9.50 15.36 -13.75
N ILE A 119 -9.69 14.15 -13.22
CA ILE A 119 -9.70 13.89 -11.78
C ILE A 119 -8.45 13.09 -11.42
N ALA A 120 -7.84 13.40 -10.28
CA ALA A 120 -6.78 12.57 -9.72
C ALA A 120 -7.14 12.16 -8.29
N ASN A 121 -6.91 10.90 -7.95
CA ASN A 121 -6.83 10.46 -6.57
C ASN A 121 -5.37 10.35 -6.15
N ILE A 122 -5.04 10.96 -5.02
CA ILE A 122 -3.71 10.93 -4.42
C ILE A 122 -3.82 10.10 -3.14
N GLU A 123 -3.10 9.00 -3.12
CA GLU A 123 -3.12 8.01 -2.08
C GLU A 123 -1.75 7.84 -1.43
N VAL A 124 -1.71 7.77 -0.10
CA VAL A 124 -0.52 7.39 0.65
C VAL A 124 -0.78 6.11 1.42
N GLN A 125 -0.02 5.07 1.09
CA GLN A 125 -0.08 3.76 1.71
C GLN A 125 1.21 3.49 2.46
N LYS A 126 1.12 3.22 3.76
CA LYS A 126 2.31 2.93 4.56
C LYS A 126 2.87 1.56 4.31
N ILE A 127 2.01 0.54 4.39
CA ILE A 127 2.32 -0.81 3.95
C ILE A 127 1.59 -1.00 2.62
N GLY A 128 2.34 -1.19 1.55
CA GLY A 128 1.77 -1.55 0.28
C GLY A 128 1.08 -2.90 0.38
N TYR A 129 -0.21 -2.90 0.13
CA TYR A 129 -1.01 -4.12 0.11
C TYR A 129 -0.53 -5.13 -0.92
N ARG A 130 -0.98 -6.38 -0.74
CA ARG A 130 -1.12 -7.30 -1.86
C ARG A 130 -2.23 -6.83 -2.79
N PHE A 131 -2.06 -7.08 -4.08
CA PHE A 131 -3.00 -6.66 -5.13
C PHE A 131 -3.12 -5.13 -5.33
N PRO A 132 -1.99 -4.37 -5.35
CA PRO A 132 -2.05 -2.92 -5.56
C PRO A 132 -2.70 -2.56 -6.90
N GLY A 133 -2.54 -3.41 -7.92
CA GLY A 133 -3.15 -3.22 -9.23
C GLY A 133 -4.68 -3.38 -9.21
N GLU A 134 -5.18 -4.47 -8.64
CA GLU A 134 -6.61 -4.78 -8.55
C GLU A 134 -7.36 -3.70 -7.76
N ARG A 135 -6.78 -3.23 -6.65
CA ARG A 135 -7.38 -2.17 -5.83
C ARG A 135 -7.39 -0.83 -6.53
N ALA A 136 -6.25 -0.45 -7.11
CA ALA A 136 -6.18 0.79 -7.87
C ALA A 136 -7.19 0.77 -9.01
N ALA A 137 -7.38 -0.38 -9.69
CA ALA A 137 -8.40 -0.55 -10.72
C ALA A 137 -9.82 -0.29 -10.18
N CYS A 138 -10.17 -0.79 -8.99
CA CYS A 138 -11.45 -0.51 -8.34
C CYS A 138 -11.64 1.00 -8.07
N TYR A 139 -10.63 1.67 -7.50
CA TYR A 139 -10.69 3.11 -7.24
C TYR A 139 -10.78 3.92 -8.53
N SER A 140 -10.00 3.56 -9.55
CA SER A 140 -10.05 4.19 -10.86
C SER A 140 -11.41 4.02 -11.53
N ALA A 141 -12.04 2.85 -11.42
CA ALA A 141 -13.39 2.62 -11.92
C ALA A 141 -14.42 3.50 -11.23
N ASP A 142 -14.32 3.67 -9.90
CA ASP A 142 -15.16 4.59 -9.14
C ASP A 142 -14.97 6.05 -9.58
N LEU A 143 -13.71 6.52 -9.69
CA LEU A 143 -13.41 7.87 -10.18
C LEU A 143 -13.94 8.10 -11.60
N LEU A 144 -13.82 7.11 -12.48
CA LEU A 144 -14.33 7.19 -13.84
C LEU A 144 -15.86 7.25 -13.86
N LEU A 145 -16.53 6.50 -12.99
CA LEU A 145 -17.99 6.55 -12.84
C LEU A 145 -18.43 7.92 -12.29
N ARG A 146 -17.72 8.48 -11.31
CA ARG A 146 -17.96 9.85 -10.83
C ARG A 146 -17.80 10.86 -11.95
N GLN A 147 -16.74 10.72 -12.74
CA GLN A 147 -16.48 11.59 -13.89
C GLN A 147 -17.59 11.49 -14.95
N TYR A 148 -18.05 10.28 -15.26
CA TYR A 148 -19.19 10.04 -16.14
C TYR A 148 -20.46 10.73 -15.63
N LYS A 149 -20.83 10.52 -14.36
CA LYS A 149 -22.02 11.14 -13.75
C LYS A 149 -21.95 12.67 -13.84
N ARG A 150 -20.82 13.26 -13.45
CA ARG A 150 -20.61 14.71 -13.50
C ARG A 150 -20.76 15.31 -14.90
N VAL A 151 -20.23 14.64 -15.93
CA VAL A 151 -20.36 15.10 -17.32
C VAL A 151 -21.79 14.95 -17.81
N LYS A 152 -22.44 13.82 -17.50
CA LYS A 152 -23.84 13.55 -17.86
C LYS A 152 -24.82 14.53 -17.22
N ASP A 153 -24.59 14.88 -15.96
CA ASP A 153 -25.46 15.81 -15.22
C ASP A 153 -25.31 17.26 -15.72
N ARG A 154 -24.10 17.64 -16.17
CA ARG A 154 -23.84 18.98 -16.74
C ARG A 154 -24.37 19.13 -18.16
N ASP A 155 -24.32 18.08 -18.97
CA ASP A 155 -24.67 18.13 -20.40
C ASP A 155 -25.53 16.93 -20.81
N SER A 156 -26.73 16.84 -20.22
CA SER A 156 -27.64 15.71 -20.40
C SER A 156 -28.20 15.61 -21.82
N GLN A 157 -28.25 16.73 -22.56
CA GLN A 157 -28.82 16.79 -23.91
C GLN A 157 -27.78 16.51 -25.01
N ASN A 158 -26.49 16.84 -24.82
CA ASN A 158 -25.42 16.61 -25.80
C ASN A 158 -24.30 15.69 -25.29
N PHE A 159 -24.62 14.81 -24.33
CA PHE A 159 -23.64 13.89 -23.76
C PHE A 159 -22.89 13.08 -24.83
N ASN A 160 -21.56 13.11 -24.76
CA ASN A 160 -20.69 12.29 -25.58
C ASN A 160 -19.55 11.71 -24.73
N TYR A 161 -19.24 10.43 -24.92
CA TYR A 161 -18.13 9.78 -24.23
C TYR A 161 -16.78 10.47 -24.45
N LYS A 162 -16.58 11.16 -25.59
CA LYS A 162 -15.38 11.98 -25.86
C LYS A 162 -15.21 13.16 -24.87
N ASN A 163 -16.27 13.57 -24.18
CA ASN A 163 -16.23 14.65 -23.21
C ASN A 163 -15.72 14.17 -21.84
N ILE A 164 -15.66 12.85 -21.60
CA ILE A 164 -15.13 12.29 -20.36
C ILE A 164 -13.61 12.48 -20.35
N ARG A 165 -13.11 13.21 -19.34
CA ARG A 165 -11.67 13.41 -19.16
C ARG A 165 -11.04 12.23 -18.43
N PRO A 166 -9.74 11.95 -18.68
CA PRO A 166 -9.04 10.88 -17.98
C PRO A 166 -9.01 11.09 -16.46
N VAL A 167 -8.98 9.97 -15.75
CA VAL A 167 -8.76 9.88 -14.30
C VAL A 167 -7.35 9.35 -14.02
N HIS A 168 -6.78 9.79 -12.90
CA HIS A 168 -5.45 9.41 -12.45
C HIS A 168 -5.54 8.82 -11.05
N VAL A 169 -4.91 7.68 -10.81
CA VAL A 169 -4.70 7.13 -9.46
C VAL A 169 -3.21 7.17 -9.18
N ILE A 170 -2.79 7.99 -8.22
CA ILE A 170 -1.39 8.22 -7.87
C ILE A 170 -1.19 7.72 -6.45
N VAL A 171 -0.37 6.68 -6.29
CA VAL A 171 -0.15 6.02 -5.01
C VAL A 171 1.31 6.14 -4.60
N PHE A 172 1.56 6.71 -3.43
CA PHE A 172 2.85 6.69 -2.75
C PHE A 172 2.88 5.51 -1.78
N PHE A 173 3.95 4.73 -1.84
CA PHE A 173 4.19 3.64 -0.89
C PHE A 173 5.37 3.99 0.02
N GLU A 174 5.14 4.10 1.34
CA GLU A 174 6.25 4.22 2.31
C GLU A 174 7.06 2.91 2.34
N HIS A 175 6.37 1.76 2.32
CA HIS A 175 6.95 0.43 2.09
C HIS A 175 6.23 -0.25 0.93
N SER A 176 6.94 -0.47 -0.18
CA SER A 176 6.31 -0.94 -1.42
C SER A 176 6.10 -2.45 -1.47
N PRO A 177 5.06 -2.93 -2.18
CA PRO A 177 4.84 -4.36 -2.43
C PRO A 177 6.04 -5.02 -3.11
N LYS A 178 6.22 -6.33 -2.88
CA LYS A 178 7.37 -7.11 -3.38
C LYS A 178 7.59 -7.01 -4.90
N GLU A 179 6.53 -6.79 -5.67
CA GLU A 179 6.55 -6.68 -7.13
C GLU A 179 7.42 -5.52 -7.61
N PHE A 180 7.45 -4.41 -6.86
CA PHE A 180 8.26 -3.24 -7.20
C PHE A 180 9.76 -3.48 -6.94
N HIS A 181 10.11 -4.36 -6.00
CA HIS A 181 11.51 -4.69 -5.69
C HIS A 181 12.20 -5.50 -6.80
N ALA A 182 11.45 -6.00 -7.79
CA ALA A 182 12.02 -6.52 -9.03
C ALA A 182 12.68 -5.43 -9.90
N PHE A 183 12.37 -4.15 -9.63
CA PHE A 183 12.89 -2.97 -10.34
C PHE A 183 13.58 -2.02 -9.34
N PRO A 184 14.74 -2.40 -8.77
CA PRO A 184 15.37 -1.67 -7.65
C PRO A 184 15.85 -0.26 -8.02
N ASP A 185 16.04 0.03 -9.31
CA ASP A 185 16.47 1.34 -9.80
C ASP A 185 15.31 2.22 -10.30
N THR A 186 14.05 1.76 -10.19
CA THR A 186 12.87 2.46 -10.72
C THR A 186 11.84 2.71 -9.63
N TYR A 187 11.54 3.99 -9.41
CA TYR A 187 10.57 4.45 -8.40
C TYR A 187 9.40 5.24 -8.99
N LEU A 188 9.25 5.27 -10.32
CA LEU A 188 8.07 5.80 -10.99
C LEU A 188 7.52 4.75 -11.95
N HIS A 189 6.39 4.16 -11.59
CA HIS A 189 5.74 3.12 -12.39
C HIS A 189 4.43 3.63 -12.94
N SER A 190 4.43 4.00 -14.22
CA SER A 190 3.24 4.48 -14.92
C SER A 190 2.58 3.35 -15.69
N PHE A 191 1.30 3.09 -15.44
CA PHE A 191 0.54 2.05 -16.13
C PHE A 191 -0.54 2.66 -17.00
N HIS A 192 -0.54 2.22 -18.26
CA HIS A 192 -1.50 2.60 -19.28
C HIS A 192 -1.85 1.35 -20.11
N ALA A 193 -3.06 1.31 -20.66
CA ALA A 193 -3.50 0.18 -21.45
C ALA A 193 -2.82 0.15 -22.82
N VAL A 194 -2.19 -0.97 -23.14
CA VAL A 194 -1.61 -1.28 -24.45
C VAL A 194 -2.09 -2.67 -24.84
N SER A 195 -2.56 -2.84 -26.07
CA SER A 195 -2.98 -4.16 -26.55
C SER A 195 -1.78 -5.10 -26.77
N ASP A 196 -2.08 -6.39 -26.91
CA ASP A 196 -1.14 -7.42 -27.37
C ASP A 196 -0.46 -7.08 -28.71
N THR A 197 -1.16 -6.35 -29.59
CA THR A 197 -0.64 -5.85 -30.87
C THR A 197 0.20 -4.57 -30.75
N LYS A 198 0.39 -4.03 -29.54
CA LYS A 198 1.01 -2.71 -29.26
C LYS A 198 0.17 -1.50 -29.70
N LEU A 199 -1.10 -1.70 -30.07
CA LEU A 199 -2.03 -0.58 -30.23
C LEU A 199 -2.22 0.13 -28.88
N GLU A 200 -1.89 1.40 -28.86
CA GLU A 200 -2.14 2.31 -27.74
C GLU A 200 -3.53 2.93 -27.88
N MET A 201 -4.34 2.83 -26.84
CA MET A 201 -5.68 3.42 -26.81
C MET A 201 -5.95 4.03 -25.44
N ASN A 202 -6.51 5.24 -25.43
CA ASN A 202 -6.83 5.93 -24.19
C ASN A 202 -8.08 5.32 -23.54
N LEU A 203 -7.89 4.45 -22.55
CA LEU A 203 -8.96 3.89 -21.73
C LEU A 203 -9.37 4.78 -20.54
N LEU A 204 -8.95 6.05 -20.56
CA LEU A 204 -9.22 7.10 -19.55
C LEU A 204 -8.63 6.85 -18.17
N GLN A 205 -8.15 5.65 -17.87
CA GLN A 205 -7.59 5.28 -16.58
C GLN A 205 -6.07 5.30 -16.65
N ASN A 206 -5.43 6.06 -15.75
CA ASN A 206 -3.99 6.16 -15.67
C ASN A 206 -3.55 5.90 -14.23
N PHE A 207 -2.53 5.08 -14.06
CA PHE A 207 -2.00 4.75 -12.73
C PHE A 207 -0.55 5.19 -12.62
N LEU A 208 -0.19 5.79 -11.49
CA LEU A 208 1.18 6.10 -11.15
C LEU A 208 1.50 5.60 -9.74
N PHE A 209 2.42 4.64 -9.66
CA PHE A 209 2.87 4.06 -8.40
C PHE A 209 4.29 4.54 -8.09
N VAL A 210 4.47 5.05 -6.87
CA VAL A 210 5.69 5.71 -6.40
C VAL A 210 6.20 5.01 -5.13
N PRO A 211 7.05 3.97 -5.26
CA PRO A 211 7.68 3.31 -4.12
C PRO A 211 8.79 4.17 -3.50
N LEU A 212 8.48 4.82 -2.37
CA LEU A 212 9.39 5.75 -1.70
C LEU A 212 10.53 5.04 -0.96
N ASP A 213 10.34 3.80 -0.52
CA ASP A 213 11.42 2.95 0.01
C ASP A 213 12.50 2.66 -1.04
N ILE A 214 12.10 2.35 -2.27
CA ILE A 214 13.02 2.13 -3.40
C ILE A 214 13.72 3.44 -3.77
N PHE A 215 12.97 4.55 -3.82
CA PHE A 215 13.56 5.88 -4.01
C PHE A 215 14.61 6.19 -2.95
N HIS A 216 14.29 5.99 -1.66
CA HIS A 216 15.19 6.26 -0.55
C HIS A 216 16.49 5.47 -0.70
N LYS A 217 16.41 4.16 -0.92
CA LYS A 217 17.58 3.29 -1.16
C LYS A 217 18.42 3.75 -2.36
N THR A 218 17.75 4.20 -3.42
CA THR A 218 18.44 4.71 -4.62
C THR A 218 19.20 6.01 -4.34
N MET A 219 18.74 6.80 -3.36
CA MET A 219 19.25 8.12 -3.01
C MET A 219 20.21 8.15 -1.82
N GLU A 220 20.35 7.07 -1.04
CA GLU A 220 21.19 7.01 0.17
C GLU A 220 22.63 7.52 -0.03
N ASN A 221 23.16 7.42 -1.25
CA ASN A 221 24.52 7.89 -1.60
C ASN A 221 24.54 8.86 -2.79
N LYS A 222 23.41 9.49 -3.12
CA LYS A 222 23.31 10.41 -4.27
C LYS A 222 22.85 11.79 -3.83
N ASP A 223 23.43 12.80 -4.46
CA ASP A 223 22.93 14.17 -4.33
C ASP A 223 21.58 14.33 -5.06
N ILE A 224 20.67 15.07 -4.43
CA ILE A 224 19.37 15.44 -5.00
C ILE A 224 19.59 16.43 -6.14
N ASN A 225 19.42 16.06 -7.41
CA ASN A 225 19.81 16.90 -8.55
C ASN A 225 18.61 17.48 -9.31
N THR A 226 17.46 16.83 -9.21
CA THR A 226 16.22 17.29 -9.86
C THR A 226 15.22 17.79 -8.84
N GLU A 227 14.31 18.64 -9.29
CA GLU A 227 13.21 19.10 -8.45
C GLU A 227 12.28 17.95 -8.04
N LEU A 228 12.05 16.98 -8.92
CA LEU A 228 11.26 15.79 -8.58
C LEU A 228 11.91 14.99 -7.46
N GLU A 229 13.21 14.72 -7.53
CA GLU A 229 13.94 14.07 -6.44
C GLU A 229 13.81 14.87 -5.14
N ALA A 230 13.88 16.20 -5.21
CA ALA A 230 13.71 17.05 -4.03
C ALA A 230 12.31 16.89 -3.39
N TRP A 231 11.26 16.85 -4.21
CA TRP A 231 9.90 16.57 -3.76
C TRP A 231 9.74 15.18 -3.17
N LEU A 232 10.32 14.16 -3.80
CA LEU A 232 10.27 12.79 -3.27
C LEU A 232 11.06 12.68 -1.96
N THR A 233 12.22 13.34 -1.84
CA THR A 233 12.97 13.43 -0.58
C THR A 233 12.15 14.11 0.51
N PHE A 234 11.50 15.23 0.21
CA PHE A 234 10.59 15.93 1.14
C PHE A 234 9.51 15.00 1.70
N LEU A 235 8.93 14.16 0.84
CA LEU A 235 7.91 13.19 1.25
C LEU A 235 8.48 12.00 2.03
N SER A 236 9.73 11.60 1.76
CA SER A 236 10.30 10.34 2.27
C SER A 236 11.20 10.46 3.49
N THR A 237 11.58 11.66 3.93
CA THR A 237 12.60 11.83 4.99
C THR A 237 12.11 12.64 6.18
N ASP A 238 12.43 12.16 7.38
CA ASP A 238 12.34 12.87 8.65
C ASP A 238 13.73 13.12 9.26
N ASP A 239 14.81 12.79 8.53
CA ASP A 239 16.19 13.00 8.99
C ASP A 239 16.59 14.49 8.94
N PRO A 240 17.01 15.09 10.07
CA PRO A 240 17.41 16.50 10.13
C PRO A 240 18.49 16.93 9.14
N GLU A 241 19.47 16.07 8.88
CA GLU A 241 20.58 16.42 7.99
C GLU A 241 20.14 16.39 6.52
N GLN A 242 19.35 15.38 6.12
CA GLN A 242 18.78 15.32 4.78
C GLN A 242 17.84 16.50 4.53
N ILE A 243 16.99 16.86 5.50
CA ILE A 243 16.10 18.02 5.41
C ILE A 243 16.91 19.31 5.28
N TYR A 244 17.97 19.48 6.10
CA TYR A 244 18.85 20.64 6.00
C TYR A 244 19.49 20.76 4.61
N ASN A 245 20.01 19.65 4.06
CA ASN A 245 20.62 19.63 2.73
C ASN A 245 19.58 19.92 1.63
N LEU A 246 18.37 19.38 1.75
CA LEU A 246 17.23 19.62 0.86
C LEU A 246 16.89 21.12 0.82
N ILE A 247 16.65 21.74 1.97
CA ILE A 247 16.30 23.17 2.07
C ILE A 247 17.41 24.04 1.49
N ARG A 248 18.68 23.71 1.77
CA ARG A 248 19.82 24.49 1.27
C ARG A 248 19.89 24.49 -0.26
N LYS A 249 19.59 23.35 -0.90
CA LYS A 249 19.63 23.20 -2.36
C LYS A 249 18.35 23.67 -3.05
N PHE A 250 17.21 23.48 -2.39
CA PHE A 250 15.88 23.83 -2.88
C PHE A 250 15.12 24.66 -1.83
N PRO A 251 15.31 25.99 -1.82
CA PRO A 251 14.74 26.87 -0.79
C PRO A 251 13.21 26.85 -0.69
N ILE A 252 12.50 26.42 -1.74
CA ILE A 252 11.04 26.29 -1.74
C ILE A 252 10.50 25.38 -0.62
N PHE A 253 11.30 24.39 -0.19
CA PHE A 253 10.90 23.51 0.92
C PHE A 253 11.02 24.18 2.29
N ARG A 254 11.77 25.29 2.40
CA ARG A 254 11.87 26.04 3.65
C ARG A 254 10.49 26.48 4.12
N ASP A 255 9.71 27.09 3.23
CA ASP A 255 8.39 27.62 3.53
C ASP A 255 7.42 26.50 3.95
N MET A 256 7.54 25.31 3.33
CA MET A 256 6.72 24.15 3.70
C MET A 256 7.07 23.62 5.09
N TYR A 257 8.36 23.50 5.40
CA TYR A 257 8.80 23.10 6.73
C TYR A 257 8.47 24.18 7.78
N GLU A 258 8.55 25.46 7.44
CA GLU A 258 8.16 26.55 8.34
C GLU A 258 6.68 26.45 8.72
N ASP A 259 5.78 26.23 7.75
CA ASP A 259 4.35 26.00 8.03
C ASP A 259 4.14 24.81 8.99
N ILE A 260 4.87 23.71 8.76
CA ILE A 260 4.81 22.51 9.62
C ILE A 260 5.30 22.81 11.04
N PHE A 261 6.41 23.54 11.18
CA PHE A 261 6.94 23.85 12.50
C PHE A 261 6.11 24.91 13.24
N GLN A 262 5.46 25.83 12.53
CA GLN A 262 4.44 26.71 13.11
C GLN A 262 3.25 25.91 13.64
N LEU A 263 2.82 24.88 12.91
CA LEU A 263 1.79 23.95 13.39
C LEU A 263 2.23 23.26 14.69
N CYS A 264 3.48 22.81 14.79
CA CYS A 264 4.08 22.22 16.00
C CYS A 264 4.14 23.14 17.23
N GLN A 265 3.89 24.44 17.09
CA GLN A 265 3.77 25.34 18.24
C GLN A 265 2.46 25.15 19.00
N ASN A 266 1.43 24.59 18.36
CA ASN A 266 0.17 24.24 19.00
C ASN A 266 0.19 22.76 19.43
N THR A 267 0.57 22.51 20.69
CA THR A 267 0.71 21.15 21.23
C THR A 267 -0.58 20.36 21.10
N GLU A 268 -1.72 20.95 21.47
CA GLU A 268 -3.02 20.28 21.39
C GLU A 268 -3.36 19.85 19.96
N LYS A 269 -3.21 20.74 18.98
CA LYS A 269 -3.50 20.42 17.57
C LYS A 269 -2.60 19.29 17.08
N VAL A 270 -1.29 19.34 17.35
CA VAL A 270 -0.35 18.33 16.86
C VAL A 270 -0.47 17.01 17.60
N MET A 271 -0.75 17.01 18.91
CA MET A 271 -1.04 15.77 19.64
C MET A 271 -2.28 15.08 19.11
N ASN A 272 -3.34 15.85 18.82
CA ASN A 272 -4.57 15.29 18.24
C ASN A 272 -4.34 14.72 16.84
N MET A 273 -3.53 15.39 16.01
CA MET A 273 -3.11 14.86 14.70
C MET A 273 -2.31 13.58 14.87
N TYR A 274 -1.25 13.61 15.67
CA TYR A 274 -0.37 12.47 15.91
C TYR A 274 -1.12 11.24 16.45
N SER A 275 -2.03 11.42 17.42
CA SER A 275 -2.88 10.33 17.92
C SER A 275 -3.79 9.73 16.86
N LYS A 276 -4.35 10.55 15.96
CA LYS A 276 -5.16 10.03 14.84
C LYS A 276 -4.31 9.19 13.91
N GLU A 277 -3.09 9.63 13.60
CA GLU A 277 -2.15 8.84 12.80
C GLU A 277 -1.84 7.52 13.49
N LEU A 278 -1.48 7.52 14.78
CA LEU A 278 -1.19 6.30 15.53
C LEU A 278 -2.38 5.32 15.51
N ALA A 279 -3.60 5.80 15.73
CA ALA A 279 -4.79 4.96 15.68
C ALA A 279 -5.03 4.36 14.28
N GLN A 280 -4.82 5.15 13.22
CA GLN A 280 -4.90 4.64 11.84
C GLN A 280 -3.83 3.59 11.57
N LEU A 281 -2.60 3.81 12.05
CA LEU A 281 -1.50 2.87 11.90
C LEU A 281 -1.78 1.53 12.57
N ASP A 282 -2.29 1.55 13.80
CA ASP A 282 -2.62 0.35 14.55
C ASP A 282 -3.74 -0.43 13.86
N HIS A 283 -4.79 0.27 13.40
CA HIS A 283 -5.89 -0.35 12.66
C HIS A 283 -5.40 -1.00 11.36
N ASN A 284 -4.65 -0.26 10.56
CA ASN A 284 -4.08 -0.70 9.29
C ASN A 284 -3.13 -1.89 9.46
N THR A 285 -2.35 -1.91 10.54
CA THR A 285 -1.43 -3.02 10.85
C THR A 285 -2.23 -4.27 11.22
N ALA A 286 -3.27 -4.14 12.06
CA ALA A 286 -4.12 -5.26 12.45
C ALA A 286 -4.80 -5.91 11.24
N GLU A 287 -5.35 -5.10 10.33
CA GLU A 287 -6.00 -5.61 9.14
C GLU A 287 -5.00 -6.27 8.16
N TYR A 288 -3.78 -5.73 8.04
CA TYR A 288 -2.72 -6.35 7.22
C TYR A 288 -2.37 -7.74 7.74
N MET A 289 -2.31 -7.90 9.06
CA MET A 289 -2.09 -9.20 9.67
C MET A 289 -3.25 -10.16 9.38
N VAL A 290 -4.51 -9.69 9.37
CA VAL A 290 -5.67 -10.52 8.99
C VAL A 290 -5.56 -10.99 7.54
N ASP A 291 -5.22 -10.11 6.60
CA ASP A 291 -5.02 -10.47 5.19
C ASP A 291 -3.89 -11.48 4.99
N GLU A 292 -2.76 -11.31 5.69
CA GLU A 292 -1.66 -12.28 5.65
C GLU A 292 -2.09 -13.65 6.20
N MET A 293 -2.79 -13.67 7.34
CA MET A 293 -3.30 -14.90 7.94
C MET A 293 -4.31 -15.61 7.02
N GLN A 294 -5.22 -14.87 6.39
CA GLN A 294 -6.22 -15.45 5.47
C GLN A 294 -5.56 -16.13 4.27
N LYS A 295 -4.48 -15.56 3.73
CA LYS A 295 -3.73 -16.21 2.64
C LYS A 295 -2.99 -17.46 3.09
N ASP A 296 -2.34 -17.42 4.25
CA ASP A 296 -1.65 -18.60 4.75
C ASP A 296 -2.63 -19.74 5.05
N LEU A 297 -3.85 -19.40 5.50
CA LEU A 297 -4.97 -20.34 5.58
C LEU A 297 -5.37 -20.89 4.20
N ASP A 298 -5.51 -20.05 3.17
CA ASP A 298 -5.92 -20.50 1.83
C ASP A 298 -4.84 -21.32 1.13
N LYS A 299 -3.55 -21.00 1.33
CA LYS A 299 -2.45 -21.87 0.90
C LYS A 299 -2.49 -23.22 1.62
N ALA A 300 -2.68 -23.20 2.95
CA ALA A 300 -2.78 -24.43 3.73
C ALA A 300 -3.95 -25.30 3.24
N ARG A 301 -5.13 -24.69 2.99
CA ARG A 301 -6.30 -25.36 2.40
C ARG A 301 -5.98 -25.98 1.04
N ASN A 302 -5.31 -25.24 0.15
CA ASN A 302 -4.92 -25.76 -1.17
C ASN A 302 -3.93 -26.93 -1.07
N ILE A 303 -2.99 -26.89 -0.12
CA ILE A 303 -2.06 -27.99 0.13
C ILE A 303 -2.81 -29.21 0.69
N ILE A 304 -3.72 -29.00 1.64
CA ILE A 304 -4.58 -30.05 2.20
C ILE A 304 -5.41 -30.69 1.09
N GLN A 305 -6.07 -29.89 0.26
CA GLN A 305 -6.88 -30.41 -0.86
C GLN A 305 -6.06 -31.28 -1.81
N LYS A 306 -4.85 -30.83 -2.19
CA LYS A 306 -3.93 -31.63 -3.02
C LYS A 306 -3.53 -32.93 -2.33
N LYS A 307 -3.28 -32.90 -1.02
CA LYS A 307 -2.93 -34.09 -0.23
C LYS A 307 -4.10 -35.06 -0.12
N ASP A 308 -5.32 -34.56 0.04
CA ASP A 308 -6.52 -35.39 0.07
C ASP A 308 -6.77 -36.07 -1.29
N ASP A 309 -6.55 -35.36 -2.39
CA ASP A 309 -6.65 -35.93 -3.74
C ASP A 309 -5.56 -36.99 -3.98
N GLU A 310 -4.32 -36.76 -3.54
CA GLU A 310 -3.25 -37.76 -3.55
C GLU A 310 -3.58 -38.99 -2.70
N LEU A 311 -4.19 -38.80 -1.52
CA LEU A 311 -4.58 -39.90 -0.63
C LEU A 311 -5.69 -40.75 -1.24
N LYS A 312 -6.72 -40.14 -1.82
CA LYS A 312 -7.79 -40.86 -2.55
C LYS A 312 -7.24 -41.69 -3.70
N LEU A 313 -6.27 -41.15 -4.45
CA LEU A 313 -5.63 -41.89 -5.53
C LEU A 313 -4.86 -43.12 -5.02
N LYS A 314 -4.12 -42.96 -3.91
CA LYS A 314 -3.42 -44.07 -3.27
C LYS A 314 -4.38 -45.12 -2.71
N GLU A 315 -5.47 -44.70 -2.08
CA GLU A 315 -6.49 -45.60 -1.54
C GLU A 315 -7.15 -46.44 -2.65
N ASN A 316 -7.52 -45.81 -3.77
CA ASN A 316 -8.01 -46.53 -4.96
C ASN A 316 -6.99 -47.52 -5.51
N THR A 317 -5.71 -47.16 -5.50
CA THR A 317 -4.62 -48.04 -5.96
C THR A 317 -4.46 -49.26 -5.04
N ILE A 318 -4.47 -49.05 -3.73
CA ILE A 318 -4.41 -50.12 -2.73
C ILE A 318 -5.62 -51.04 -2.86
N GLN A 319 -6.82 -50.48 -3.05
CA GLN A 319 -8.02 -51.28 -3.23
C GLN A 319 -7.92 -52.17 -4.48
N SER A 320 -7.47 -51.62 -5.61
CA SER A 320 -7.25 -52.40 -6.84
C SER A 320 -6.19 -53.50 -6.65
N GLN A 321 -5.11 -53.23 -5.92
CA GLN A 321 -4.09 -54.22 -5.62
C GLN A 321 -4.61 -55.34 -4.71
N ASN A 322 -5.43 -55.00 -3.72
CA ASN A 322 -6.07 -55.98 -2.85
C ASN A 322 -7.03 -56.89 -3.61
N ASP A 323 -7.82 -56.34 -4.53
CA ASP A 323 -8.73 -57.12 -5.39
C ASP A 323 -7.93 -58.08 -6.30
N GLU A 324 -6.80 -57.63 -6.85
CA GLU A 324 -5.92 -58.46 -7.68
C GLU A 324 -5.22 -59.56 -6.87
N LEU A 325 -4.78 -59.25 -5.64
CA LEU A 325 -4.21 -60.24 -4.72
C LEU A 325 -5.23 -61.33 -4.36
N LYS A 326 -6.47 -60.94 -4.05
CA LYS A 326 -7.55 -61.88 -3.75
C LYS A 326 -7.82 -62.82 -4.94
N LEU A 327 -7.82 -62.29 -6.16
CA LEU A 327 -8.01 -63.10 -7.36
C LEU A 327 -6.85 -64.11 -7.58
N LYS A 328 -5.61 -63.70 -7.29
CA LYS A 328 -4.44 -64.59 -7.34
C LYS A 328 -4.52 -65.67 -6.26
N GLU A 329 -4.96 -65.32 -5.06
CA GLU A 329 -5.13 -66.25 -3.94
C GLU A 329 -6.18 -67.34 -4.27
N ASP A 330 -7.34 -66.95 -4.81
CA ASP A 330 -8.38 -67.86 -5.29
C ASP A 330 -7.86 -68.81 -6.40
N THR A 331 -7.03 -68.27 -7.30
CA THR A 331 -6.42 -69.05 -8.39
C THR A 331 -5.42 -70.08 -7.86
N ILE A 332 -4.56 -69.69 -6.92
CA ILE A 332 -3.59 -70.58 -6.26
C ILE A 332 -4.33 -71.70 -5.53
N GLN A 333 -5.40 -71.37 -4.79
CA GLN A 333 -6.22 -72.36 -4.10
C GLN A 333 -6.82 -73.38 -5.08
N SER A 334 -7.39 -72.92 -6.20
CA SER A 334 -7.92 -73.81 -7.23
C SER A 334 -6.86 -74.71 -7.87
N GLN A 335 -5.65 -74.18 -8.11
CA GLN A 335 -4.53 -74.98 -8.62
C GLN A 335 -4.06 -76.02 -7.61
N ASN A 336 -3.95 -75.65 -6.33
CA ASN A 336 -3.59 -76.57 -5.25
C ASN A 336 -4.60 -77.71 -5.13
N ASP A 337 -5.91 -77.42 -5.20
CA ASP A 337 -6.95 -78.46 -5.16
C ASP A 337 -6.85 -79.43 -6.34
N LYS A 338 -6.52 -78.94 -7.55
CA LYS A 338 -6.29 -79.78 -8.73
C LYS A 338 -5.04 -80.64 -8.58
N LEU A 339 -3.96 -80.07 -8.04
CA LEU A 339 -2.71 -80.78 -7.75
C LEU A 339 -2.93 -81.89 -6.73
N ALA A 340 -3.67 -81.62 -5.65
CA ALA A 340 -4.03 -82.62 -4.65
C ALA A 340 -4.81 -83.79 -5.26
N LYS A 341 -5.79 -83.50 -6.13
CA LYS A 341 -6.54 -84.54 -6.87
C LYS A 341 -5.65 -85.35 -7.80
N ALA A 342 -4.71 -84.70 -8.50
CA ALA A 342 -3.77 -85.38 -9.38
C ALA A 342 -2.81 -86.30 -8.61
N TYR A 343 -2.27 -85.84 -7.47
CA TYR A 343 -1.45 -86.68 -6.59
C TYR A 343 -2.22 -87.89 -6.06
N ALA A 344 -3.46 -87.70 -5.60
CA ALA A 344 -4.30 -88.82 -5.13
C ALA A 344 -4.57 -89.86 -6.25
N LEU A 345 -4.73 -89.42 -7.49
CA LEU A 345 -4.91 -90.32 -8.64
C LEU A 345 -3.62 -91.10 -8.97
N ILE A 346 -2.46 -90.44 -8.92
CA ILE A 346 -1.16 -91.10 -9.12
C ILE A 346 -0.93 -92.17 -8.04
N GLU A 347 -1.26 -91.86 -6.79
CA GLU A 347 -1.11 -92.79 -5.66
C GLU A 347 -2.04 -94.02 -5.78
N GLN A 348 -3.25 -93.84 -6.35
CA GLN A 348 -4.13 -94.95 -6.70
C GLN A 348 -3.55 -95.83 -7.82
N LEU A 349 -2.98 -95.21 -8.86
CA LEU A 349 -2.40 -95.93 -10.01
C LEU A 349 -1.08 -96.65 -9.67
N GLN A 350 -0.35 -96.22 -8.65
CA GLN A 350 0.89 -96.88 -8.18
C GLN A 350 0.63 -98.06 -7.22
N ASN A 351 -0.56 -98.13 -6.64
CA ASN A 351 -1.00 -99.22 -5.75
C ASN A 351 -1.84 -100.30 -6.46
N THR A 352 -1.88 -100.28 -7.80
CA THR A 352 -2.46 -101.32 -8.67
C THR A 352 -1.35 -102.02 -9.41
#